data_AF-A0A2M9ZRT5-F1
#
_entry.id   AF-A0A2M9ZRT5-F1
#
_cell.length_a   1.000
_cell.length_b   1.000
_cell.length_c   1.000
_cell.angle_alpha   90.00
_cell.angle_beta   90.00
_cell.angle_gamma   90.00
#
_symmetry.space_group_name_H-M   'P 1'
#
loop_
_entity.id
_entity.type
_entity.pdbx_description
1 polymer ?
#
loop_
_entity_poly.entity_id
_entity_poly.type
_entity_poly.pdbx_seq_one_letter_code
_entity_poly.pdbx_strand_id
1 'polypeptide(L)'
;MKSFISVIGIILLFVSSDVFAQKRYGLIFGSNYTGNKAGIPELNLCEADAKYLHDEIKRVGKFDDIKILLGKSVTKDNIEREIKALGSRAKDEDTVFLYFSGHGAFQRDASAKNGMRNLIICYDRPHLSDDELNDYLAKIKSPKTVFVFDCCFSGGIAKKGKATRGSASVPIPEGSDGTVRQDPQDFFFQDKAIISSADDNETAIEVGGNINHGIFTYNFGKALSADLNKDDVVTALEAFFASKDETVNMARKFDHDQHPQISGNASGIFLAGEKKPDPPKPVEPVKPPPPPTPVPDVDPPKPDPVVPVVTNDEPPVVPTNQKGDLIIKTTIIKDRAYGVSDLPPDIRLSTGKKRKGDRTVRVLIDDKEFEAKLTSETSPYWGAVKKMGKLVAGATYTITLRDVPAGVHKVTIQTDDYPEIQRTQAVLPSKKNEMEVVTSMSGFGAIRGKVFYRTLDNPVINQPIYMPTISSVTGIQKLNTDQNGNFWFTNLKPGEYEIKASFAEDLNLNNSMIVVREGEVTEVDVILNVKMPSTKTKY
;
A
#
# COMPACT_ATOMS: atom_id res chain seq x y z
N MET A 1 -6.29 -79.37 -23.72
CA MET A 1 -5.55 -78.29 -24.42
C MET A 1 -6.47 -77.08 -24.51
N LYS A 2 -5.95 -75.88 -24.18
CA LYS A 2 -6.56 -74.54 -24.24
C LYS A 2 -7.44 -74.13 -23.04
N SER A 3 -6.76 -73.50 -22.08
CA SER A 3 -7.32 -72.71 -20.97
C SER A 3 -7.88 -71.39 -21.51
N PHE A 4 -9.10 -71.05 -21.12
CA PHE A 4 -9.71 -69.74 -21.32
C PHE A 4 -9.01 -68.71 -20.41
N ILE A 5 -8.47 -67.64 -21.00
CA ILE A 5 -8.02 -66.44 -20.29
C ILE A 5 -9.12 -65.39 -20.46
N SER A 6 -9.71 -65.00 -19.34
CA SER A 6 -10.62 -63.87 -19.24
C SER A 6 -9.81 -62.57 -19.35
N VAL A 7 -10.08 -61.76 -20.38
CA VAL A 7 -9.52 -60.41 -20.53
C VAL A 7 -10.45 -59.45 -19.81
N ILE A 8 -10.03 -58.96 -18.64
CA ILE A 8 -10.64 -57.80 -17.98
C ILE A 8 -10.08 -56.55 -18.67
N GLY A 9 -10.92 -55.85 -19.44
CA GLY A 9 -10.61 -54.54 -20.00
C GLY A 9 -10.59 -53.48 -18.90
N ILE A 10 -9.42 -52.87 -18.70
CA ILE A 10 -9.29 -51.66 -17.87
C ILE A 10 -9.78 -50.49 -18.72
N ILE A 11 -10.98 -50.00 -18.41
CA ILE A 11 -11.47 -48.71 -18.89
C ILE A 11 -10.76 -47.63 -18.06
N LEU A 12 -9.77 -46.99 -18.67
CA LEU A 12 -9.21 -45.73 -18.17
C LEU A 12 -10.28 -44.63 -18.36
N LEU A 13 -11.04 -44.37 -17.29
CA LEU A 13 -11.83 -43.15 -17.14
C LEU A 13 -10.86 -41.97 -17.07
N PHE A 14 -10.67 -41.27 -18.19
CA PHE A 14 -10.18 -39.90 -18.19
C PHE A 14 -11.24 -39.03 -17.53
N VAL A 15 -11.17 -38.87 -16.21
CA VAL A 15 -11.88 -37.80 -15.51
C VAL A 15 -11.18 -36.51 -15.96
N SER A 16 -11.86 -35.73 -16.80
CA SER A 16 -11.37 -34.41 -17.21
C SER A 16 -11.12 -33.56 -15.96
N SER A 17 -9.92 -33.04 -15.85
CA SER A 17 -9.43 -32.21 -14.74
C SER A 17 -10.06 -30.81 -14.66
N ASP A 18 -11.14 -30.56 -15.39
CA ASP A 18 -11.79 -29.23 -15.50
C ASP A 18 -12.46 -28.77 -14.19
N VAL A 19 -12.66 -29.66 -13.21
CA VAL A 19 -13.35 -29.33 -11.95
C VAL A 19 -12.45 -28.60 -10.94
N PHE A 20 -11.13 -28.57 -11.16
CA PHE A 20 -10.15 -27.99 -10.23
C PHE A 20 -9.30 -26.85 -10.83
N ALA A 21 -9.65 -26.33 -12.01
CA ALA A 21 -8.96 -25.18 -12.58
C ALA A 21 -9.36 -23.89 -11.85
N GLN A 22 -8.37 -23.16 -11.34
CA GLN A 22 -8.54 -21.82 -10.79
C GLN A 22 -9.18 -20.91 -11.85
N LYS A 23 -10.32 -20.31 -11.54
CA LYS A 23 -10.99 -19.34 -12.42
C LYS A 23 -10.52 -17.92 -12.12
N ARG A 24 -10.73 -17.03 -13.10
CA ARG A 24 -10.43 -15.60 -12.97
C ARG A 24 -11.64 -14.78 -13.38
N TYR A 25 -12.05 -13.89 -12.49
CA TYR A 25 -13.24 -13.07 -12.64
C TYR A 25 -12.88 -11.58 -12.59
N GLY A 26 -13.45 -10.80 -13.50
CA GLY A 26 -13.19 -9.36 -13.63
C GLY A 26 -14.46 -8.53 -13.50
N LEU A 27 -14.38 -7.40 -12.80
CA LEU A 27 -15.46 -6.43 -12.70
C LEU A 27 -14.90 -5.00 -12.78
N ILE A 28 -15.28 -4.27 -13.82
CA ILE A 28 -14.66 -3.02 -14.22
C ILE A 28 -15.71 -1.91 -14.29
N PHE A 29 -15.43 -0.78 -13.67
CA PHE A 29 -16.32 0.38 -13.60
C PHE A 29 -15.63 1.62 -14.16
N GLY A 30 -16.34 2.43 -14.95
CA GLY A 30 -15.84 3.71 -15.43
C GLY A 30 -16.96 4.72 -15.61
N SER A 31 -16.85 5.93 -15.05
CA SER A 31 -17.88 6.95 -15.20
C SER A 31 -17.29 8.32 -15.50
N ASN A 32 -17.74 8.91 -16.61
CA ASN A 32 -17.45 10.29 -16.97
C ASN A 32 -18.44 11.29 -16.34
N TYR A 33 -19.49 10.79 -15.68
CA TYR A 33 -20.57 11.60 -15.08
C TYR A 33 -21.36 12.46 -16.08
N THR A 34 -21.24 12.21 -17.38
CA THR A 34 -21.91 13.03 -18.41
C THR A 34 -23.42 13.08 -18.22
N GLY A 35 -23.95 14.28 -18.03
CA GLY A 35 -25.39 14.53 -17.83
C GLY A 35 -25.97 13.99 -16.52
N ASN A 36 -25.13 13.79 -15.49
CA ASN A 36 -25.60 13.38 -14.15
C ASN A 36 -26.54 14.45 -13.54
N LYS A 37 -27.41 14.01 -12.62
CA LYS A 37 -28.36 14.89 -11.91
C LYS A 37 -27.86 15.30 -10.54
N ALA A 38 -26.78 14.69 -10.06
CA ALA A 38 -26.22 14.89 -8.74
C ALA A 38 -25.27 16.10 -8.60
N GLY A 39 -25.00 16.82 -9.70
CA GLY A 39 -24.10 17.98 -9.73
C GLY A 39 -22.63 17.59 -9.60
N ILE A 40 -22.27 16.37 -9.98
CA ILE A 40 -20.90 15.86 -9.97
C ILE A 40 -20.16 16.47 -11.18
N PRO A 41 -18.93 16.98 -11.01
CA PRO A 41 -18.11 17.42 -12.14
C PRO A 41 -17.88 16.30 -13.17
N GLU A 42 -17.96 16.63 -14.45
CA GLU A 42 -17.71 15.66 -15.52
C GLU A 42 -16.21 15.43 -15.74
N LEU A 43 -15.86 14.19 -16.08
CA LEU A 43 -14.53 13.75 -16.53
C LEU A 43 -14.62 13.28 -17.97
N ASN A 44 -13.49 13.16 -18.67
CA ASN A 44 -13.52 12.84 -20.10
C ASN A 44 -13.11 11.40 -20.41
N LEU A 45 -12.22 10.79 -19.61
CA LEU A 45 -11.51 9.57 -20.03
C LEU A 45 -11.76 8.35 -19.14
N CYS A 46 -12.57 8.45 -18.08
CA CYS A 46 -12.83 7.32 -17.18
C CYS A 46 -13.55 6.14 -17.86
N GLU A 47 -14.50 6.41 -18.76
CA GLU A 47 -15.11 5.36 -19.56
C GLU A 47 -14.16 4.75 -20.60
N ALA A 48 -13.22 5.55 -21.12
CA ALA A 48 -12.20 5.07 -22.05
C ALA A 48 -11.17 4.17 -21.32
N ASP A 49 -10.78 4.56 -20.12
CA ASP A 49 -9.91 3.80 -19.22
C ASP A 49 -10.49 2.42 -18.87
N ALA A 50 -11.75 2.38 -18.45
CA ALA A 50 -12.43 1.14 -18.14
C ALA A 50 -12.49 0.19 -19.36
N LYS A 51 -12.78 0.73 -20.56
CA LYS A 51 -12.77 -0.06 -21.80
C LYS A 51 -11.38 -0.57 -22.16
N TYR A 52 -10.37 0.30 -22.07
CA TYR A 52 -8.99 -0.05 -22.36
C TYR A 52 -8.51 -1.19 -21.46
N LEU A 53 -8.72 -1.08 -20.15
CA LEU A 53 -8.27 -2.11 -19.22
C LEU A 53 -9.07 -3.42 -19.37
N HIS A 54 -10.38 -3.33 -19.64
CA HIS A 54 -11.19 -4.50 -20.00
C HIS A 54 -10.60 -5.24 -21.20
N ASP A 55 -10.25 -4.51 -22.26
CA ASP A 55 -9.74 -5.10 -23.49
C ASP A 55 -8.34 -5.69 -23.30
N GLU A 56 -7.46 -5.03 -22.54
CA GLU A 56 -6.14 -5.58 -22.19
C GLU A 56 -6.24 -6.85 -21.35
N ILE A 57 -7.05 -6.85 -20.28
CA ILE A 57 -7.24 -8.05 -19.45
C ILE A 57 -7.88 -9.17 -20.27
N LYS A 58 -8.83 -8.87 -21.16
CA LYS A 58 -9.38 -9.89 -22.05
C LYS A 58 -8.32 -10.46 -22.99
N ARG A 59 -7.38 -9.63 -23.46
CA ARG A 59 -6.32 -10.01 -24.40
C ARG A 59 -5.26 -10.92 -23.77
N VAL A 60 -4.79 -10.60 -22.55
CA VAL A 60 -3.66 -11.32 -21.91
C VAL A 60 -4.03 -12.07 -20.63
N GLY A 61 -5.15 -11.70 -20.04
CA GLY A 61 -5.56 -12.11 -18.70
C GLY A 61 -6.11 -13.52 -18.59
N LYS A 62 -6.62 -14.10 -19.68
CA LYS A 62 -7.32 -15.39 -19.70
C LYS A 62 -8.42 -15.48 -18.63
N PHE A 63 -9.18 -14.40 -18.47
CA PHE A 63 -10.30 -14.38 -17.54
C PHE A 63 -11.48 -15.17 -18.09
N ASP A 64 -12.10 -15.96 -17.23
CA ASP A 64 -13.31 -16.74 -17.56
C ASP A 64 -14.50 -15.82 -17.81
N ASP A 65 -14.60 -14.72 -17.07
CA ASP A 65 -15.68 -13.75 -17.17
C ASP A 65 -15.17 -12.37 -16.72
N ILE A 66 -15.43 -11.34 -17.54
CA ILE A 66 -15.14 -9.95 -17.20
C ILE A 66 -16.39 -9.13 -17.52
N LYS A 67 -16.92 -8.44 -16.52
CA LYS A 67 -18.06 -7.53 -16.68
C LYS A 67 -17.61 -6.08 -16.59
N ILE A 68 -18.18 -5.22 -17.44
CA ILE A 68 -17.90 -3.78 -17.46
C ILE A 68 -19.19 -2.97 -17.29
N LEU A 69 -19.14 -1.95 -16.43
CA LEU A 69 -20.22 -1.00 -16.21
C LEU A 69 -19.71 0.41 -16.49
N LEU A 70 -20.45 1.16 -17.32
CA LEU A 70 -20.05 2.46 -17.81
C LEU A 70 -21.10 3.54 -17.54
N GLY A 71 -20.62 4.76 -17.30
CA GLY A 71 -21.43 5.97 -17.20
C GLY A 71 -22.60 5.80 -16.24
N LYS A 72 -23.84 5.93 -16.75
CA LYS A 72 -25.11 5.84 -16.01
C LYS A 72 -25.30 4.54 -15.23
N SER A 73 -24.63 3.47 -15.64
CA SER A 73 -24.74 2.16 -14.99
C SER A 73 -23.88 2.07 -13.72
N VAL A 74 -22.95 2.99 -13.49
CA VAL A 74 -22.08 2.99 -12.30
C VAL A 74 -22.81 3.60 -11.11
N THR A 75 -23.90 2.97 -10.68
CA THR A 75 -24.67 3.34 -9.49
C THR A 75 -24.26 2.48 -8.30
N LYS A 76 -24.51 2.95 -7.08
CA LYS A 76 -24.25 2.18 -5.85
C LYS A 76 -24.92 0.80 -5.89
N ASP A 77 -26.21 0.75 -6.21
CA ASP A 77 -26.99 -0.50 -6.27
C ASP A 77 -26.43 -1.48 -7.31
N ASN A 78 -25.97 -0.96 -8.45
CA ASN A 78 -25.35 -1.79 -9.47
C ASN A 78 -24.00 -2.31 -8.99
N ILE A 79 -23.13 -1.47 -8.42
CA ILE A 79 -21.85 -1.89 -7.86
C ILE A 79 -22.06 -2.99 -6.81
N GLU A 80 -22.96 -2.77 -5.84
CA GLU A 80 -23.30 -3.75 -4.81
C GLU A 80 -23.76 -5.07 -5.42
N ARG A 81 -24.73 -5.01 -6.34
CA ARG A 81 -25.30 -6.21 -6.98
C ARG A 81 -24.22 -7.00 -7.70
N GLU A 82 -23.37 -6.34 -8.47
CA GLU A 82 -22.35 -7.03 -9.27
C GLU A 82 -21.22 -7.61 -8.39
N ILE A 83 -20.80 -6.92 -7.34
CA ILE A 83 -19.83 -7.47 -6.37
C ILE A 83 -20.42 -8.68 -5.63
N LYS A 84 -21.68 -8.60 -5.19
CA LYS A 84 -22.37 -9.73 -4.54
C LYS A 84 -22.57 -10.92 -5.49
N ALA A 85 -22.90 -10.67 -6.75
CA ALA A 85 -23.01 -11.70 -7.77
C ALA A 85 -21.66 -12.36 -8.06
N LEU A 86 -20.56 -11.62 -7.95
CA LEU A 86 -19.22 -12.17 -8.05
C LEU A 86 -18.86 -13.04 -6.84
N GLY A 87 -19.15 -12.56 -5.63
CA GLY A 87 -18.91 -13.28 -4.39
C GLY A 87 -19.72 -14.59 -4.25
N SER A 88 -20.86 -14.72 -4.93
CA SER A 88 -21.62 -15.98 -4.98
C SER A 88 -21.07 -17.01 -5.98
N ARG A 89 -20.18 -16.59 -6.88
CA ARG A 89 -19.59 -17.42 -7.95
C ARG A 89 -18.13 -17.78 -7.69
N ALA A 90 -17.34 -16.82 -7.22
CA ALA A 90 -15.91 -16.99 -6.97
C ALA A 90 -15.66 -17.85 -5.73
N LYS A 91 -14.79 -18.85 -5.88
CA LYS A 91 -14.32 -19.72 -4.79
C LYS A 91 -13.01 -19.19 -4.21
N ASP A 92 -12.58 -19.79 -3.10
CA ASP A 92 -11.42 -19.36 -2.31
C ASP A 92 -10.12 -19.38 -3.12
N GLU A 93 -10.01 -20.26 -4.11
CA GLU A 93 -8.84 -20.38 -4.97
C GLU A 93 -8.82 -19.40 -6.17
N ASP A 94 -9.97 -18.83 -6.55
CA ASP A 94 -10.16 -18.06 -7.78
C ASP A 94 -9.56 -16.66 -7.69
N THR A 95 -9.08 -16.11 -8.79
CA THR A 95 -8.65 -14.70 -8.82
C THR A 95 -9.85 -13.79 -9.08
N VAL A 96 -9.96 -12.70 -8.31
CA VAL A 96 -10.91 -11.63 -8.57
C VAL A 96 -10.19 -10.31 -8.81
N PHE A 97 -10.45 -9.71 -9.97
CA PHE A 97 -9.94 -8.40 -10.34
C PHE A 97 -11.09 -7.39 -10.38
N LEU A 98 -10.94 -6.31 -9.62
CA LEU A 98 -11.88 -5.19 -9.60
C LEU A 98 -11.15 -3.93 -10.05
N TYR A 99 -11.81 -3.08 -10.83
CA TYR A 99 -11.26 -1.80 -11.26
C TYR A 99 -12.31 -0.70 -11.28
N PHE A 100 -11.95 0.49 -10.81
CA PHE A 100 -12.80 1.68 -10.83
C PHE A 100 -12.04 2.88 -11.38
N SER A 101 -12.63 3.57 -12.35
CA SER A 101 -12.18 4.88 -12.86
C SER A 101 -13.27 5.92 -12.67
N GLY A 102 -12.95 7.00 -11.96
CA GLY A 102 -13.91 8.06 -11.67
C GLY A 102 -13.43 8.98 -10.56
N HIS A 103 -14.38 9.58 -9.86
CA HIS A 103 -14.13 10.47 -8.72
C HIS A 103 -14.06 9.74 -7.39
N GLY A 104 -13.08 10.13 -6.57
CA GLY A 104 -13.04 9.86 -5.13
C GLY A 104 -13.37 11.14 -4.34
N ALA A 105 -13.87 10.97 -3.11
CA ALA A 105 -14.12 12.07 -2.19
C ALA A 105 -13.98 11.63 -0.73
N PHE A 106 -14.06 12.63 0.16
CA PHE A 106 -14.17 12.44 1.60
C PHE A 106 -15.44 13.06 2.14
N GLN A 107 -15.98 12.44 3.19
CA GLN A 107 -16.94 13.07 4.08
C GLN A 107 -16.47 12.94 5.53
N ARG A 108 -16.85 13.89 6.37
CA ARG A 108 -16.62 13.76 7.82
C ARG A 108 -17.47 12.63 8.36
N ASP A 109 -16.87 11.80 9.20
CA ASP A 109 -17.57 10.72 9.89
C ASP A 109 -16.90 10.47 11.23
N ALA A 110 -17.56 10.87 12.32
CA ALA A 110 -17.01 10.70 13.68
C ALA A 110 -16.86 9.22 14.09
N SER A 111 -17.51 8.29 13.37
CA SER A 111 -17.35 6.85 13.60
C SER A 111 -16.13 6.25 12.90
N ALA A 112 -15.52 6.96 11.95
CA ALA A 112 -14.33 6.50 11.24
C ALA A 112 -13.06 6.67 12.11
N LYS A 113 -12.08 5.77 11.92
CA LYS A 113 -10.82 5.69 12.72
C LYS A 113 -10.05 7.01 12.80
N ASN A 114 -10.02 7.77 11.70
CA ASN A 114 -9.37 9.08 11.61
C ASN A 114 -10.40 10.23 11.43
N GLY A 115 -11.66 9.98 11.80
CA GLY A 115 -12.83 10.87 11.69
C GLY A 115 -13.24 11.26 10.27
N MET A 116 -12.74 10.54 9.27
CA MET A 116 -12.95 10.80 7.85
C MET A 116 -13.34 9.51 7.13
N ARG A 117 -14.31 9.62 6.23
CA ARG A 117 -14.84 8.51 5.44
C ARG A 117 -14.50 8.70 3.97
N ASN A 118 -13.91 7.71 3.34
CA ASN A 118 -13.67 7.74 1.90
C ASN A 118 -14.95 7.37 1.15
N LEU A 119 -15.14 7.97 -0.01
CA LEU A 119 -16.28 7.73 -0.89
C LEU A 119 -15.81 7.51 -2.33
N ILE A 120 -16.31 6.44 -2.95
CA ILE A 120 -16.38 6.29 -4.40
C ILE A 120 -17.62 7.06 -4.88
N ILE A 121 -17.41 7.99 -5.78
CA ILE A 121 -18.50 8.78 -6.37
C ILE A 121 -19.16 7.98 -7.50
N CYS A 122 -20.34 7.46 -7.21
CA CYS A 122 -21.22 6.85 -8.23
C CYS A 122 -21.78 7.89 -9.20
N TYR A 123 -22.29 7.45 -10.36
CA TYR A 123 -22.83 8.31 -11.43
C TYR A 123 -23.86 9.33 -10.93
N ASP A 124 -24.75 8.89 -10.03
CA ASP A 124 -25.67 9.72 -9.28
C ASP A 124 -25.58 9.34 -7.80
N ARG A 125 -26.31 10.05 -6.94
CA ARG A 125 -26.45 9.71 -5.52
C ARG A 125 -27.38 8.50 -5.33
N PRO A 126 -27.17 7.67 -4.28
CA PRO A 126 -26.13 7.79 -3.25
C PRO A 126 -24.73 7.34 -3.75
N HIS A 127 -23.69 7.85 -3.09
CA HIS A 127 -22.29 7.42 -3.29
C HIS A 127 -21.96 6.23 -2.38
N LEU A 128 -20.83 5.56 -2.65
CA LEU A 128 -20.41 4.35 -1.95
C LEU A 128 -19.27 4.65 -0.98
N SER A 129 -19.43 4.35 0.30
CA SER A 129 -18.36 4.50 1.30
C SER A 129 -17.39 3.32 1.33
N ASP A 130 -16.20 3.54 1.89
CA ASP A 130 -15.22 2.48 2.14
C ASP A 130 -15.78 1.36 3.05
N ASP A 131 -16.53 1.67 4.10
CA ASP A 131 -17.19 0.65 4.95
C ASP A 131 -18.18 -0.21 4.15
N GLU A 132 -19.06 0.44 3.38
CA GLU A 132 -20.04 -0.28 2.55
C GLU A 132 -19.34 -1.11 1.49
N LEU A 133 -18.28 -0.57 0.88
CA LEU A 133 -17.47 -1.32 -0.06
C LEU A 133 -16.79 -2.51 0.62
N ASN A 134 -16.28 -2.34 1.84
CA ASN A 134 -15.69 -3.42 2.63
C ASN A 134 -16.71 -4.53 2.91
N ASP A 135 -17.94 -4.16 3.28
CA ASP A 135 -19.04 -5.12 3.47
C ASP A 135 -19.41 -5.88 2.18
N TYR A 136 -19.29 -5.22 1.03
CA TYR A 136 -19.51 -5.86 -0.27
C TYR A 136 -18.35 -6.79 -0.63
N LEU A 137 -17.11 -6.35 -0.50
CA LEU A 137 -15.90 -7.14 -0.77
C LEU A 137 -15.78 -8.34 0.15
N ALA A 138 -16.28 -8.26 1.39
CA ALA A 138 -16.38 -9.37 2.32
C ALA A 138 -17.18 -10.57 1.77
N LYS A 139 -18.03 -10.35 0.76
CA LYS A 139 -18.77 -11.43 0.09
C LYS A 139 -17.90 -12.22 -0.89
N ILE A 140 -16.77 -11.66 -1.33
CA ILE A 140 -15.78 -12.36 -2.12
C ILE A 140 -14.84 -13.07 -1.15
N LYS A 141 -15.03 -14.38 -1.01
CA LYS A 141 -14.27 -15.21 -0.06
C LYS A 141 -12.81 -15.39 -0.47
N SER A 142 -12.52 -15.29 -1.77
CA SER A 142 -11.16 -15.43 -2.28
C SER A 142 -10.23 -14.36 -1.69
N PRO A 143 -9.13 -14.76 -1.02
CA PRO A 143 -8.07 -13.85 -0.64
C PRO A 143 -7.31 -13.33 -1.87
N LYS A 144 -7.40 -13.98 -3.05
CA LYS A 144 -6.77 -13.55 -4.31
C LYS A 144 -7.60 -12.49 -5.04
N THR A 145 -7.98 -11.46 -4.31
CA THR A 145 -8.79 -10.37 -4.82
C THR A 145 -7.99 -9.08 -4.77
N VAL A 146 -7.94 -8.37 -5.89
CA VAL A 146 -7.34 -7.04 -5.99
C VAL A 146 -8.36 -6.03 -6.51
N PHE A 147 -8.43 -4.87 -5.86
CA PHE A 147 -9.19 -3.72 -6.36
C PHE A 147 -8.25 -2.57 -6.71
N VAL A 148 -8.22 -2.22 -7.99
CA VAL A 148 -7.51 -1.08 -8.54
C VAL A 148 -8.41 0.16 -8.61
N PHE A 149 -8.02 1.24 -7.95
CA PHE A 149 -8.69 2.54 -7.98
C PHE A 149 -7.88 3.56 -8.80
N ASP A 150 -8.43 3.96 -9.94
CA ASP A 150 -7.98 5.15 -10.68
C ASP A 150 -8.88 6.35 -10.37
N CYS A 151 -8.79 6.83 -9.13
CA CYS A 151 -9.47 8.00 -8.61
C CYS A 151 -8.64 8.67 -7.50
N CYS A 152 -8.90 9.96 -7.21
CA CYS A 152 -8.21 10.66 -6.13
C CYS A 152 -9.00 10.57 -4.82
N PHE A 153 -8.39 10.01 -3.78
CA PHE A 153 -8.85 10.14 -2.39
C PHE A 153 -7.96 11.11 -1.61
N SER A 154 -7.48 12.20 -2.23
CA SER A 154 -6.56 13.14 -1.54
C SER A 154 -7.23 14.42 -1.06
N GLY A 155 -8.54 14.55 -1.28
CA GLY A 155 -9.23 15.82 -1.11
C GLY A 155 -8.78 16.86 -2.15
N GLY A 156 -8.08 16.41 -3.20
CA GLY A 156 -7.65 17.21 -4.35
C GLY A 156 -6.67 18.32 -3.97
N ILE A 157 -5.36 18.06 -4.11
CA ILE A 157 -4.45 19.13 -4.58
C ILE A 157 -4.71 19.33 -6.07
N ALA A 158 -5.94 19.70 -6.42
CA ALA A 158 -6.23 20.18 -7.75
C ALA A 158 -5.59 21.56 -7.83
N LYS A 159 -4.35 21.65 -8.36
CA LYS A 159 -3.90 22.87 -9.01
C LYS A 159 -5.04 23.25 -9.97
N LYS A 160 -5.80 24.30 -9.63
CA LYS A 160 -6.94 24.76 -10.44
C LYS A 160 -6.52 24.78 -11.91
N GLY A 161 -7.19 23.98 -12.76
CA GLY A 161 -6.95 23.96 -14.20
C GLY A 161 -6.48 22.64 -14.84
N LYS A 162 -6.26 21.56 -14.08
CA LYS A 162 -6.04 20.21 -14.64
C LYS A 162 -7.26 19.30 -14.40
N ALA A 163 -7.53 18.37 -15.32
CA ALA A 163 -8.61 17.39 -15.20
C ALA A 163 -8.28 16.31 -14.13
N THR A 164 -8.39 16.71 -12.85
CA THR A 164 -8.06 15.86 -11.70
C THR A 164 -9.25 15.02 -11.25
N ARG A 165 -9.00 13.79 -10.81
CA ARG A 165 -10.04 12.83 -10.41
C ARG A 165 -10.54 12.96 -8.95
N GLY A 166 -10.39 14.13 -8.32
CA GLY A 166 -10.93 14.42 -6.97
C GLY A 166 -12.17 15.31 -7.02
N SER A 167 -13.21 15.00 -6.24
CA SER A 167 -14.49 15.74 -6.28
C SER A 167 -14.74 16.71 -5.12
N ALA A 168 -13.88 16.77 -4.09
CA ALA A 168 -14.08 17.66 -2.95
C ALA A 168 -12.77 17.99 -2.21
N SER A 169 -12.70 19.16 -1.57
CA SER A 169 -11.67 19.50 -0.59
C SER A 169 -11.80 18.64 0.67
N VAL A 170 -10.71 18.42 1.41
CA VAL A 170 -10.78 17.82 2.75
C VAL A 170 -11.74 18.64 3.66
N PRO A 171 -12.81 18.03 4.21
CA PRO A 171 -13.71 18.73 5.11
C PRO A 171 -13.05 19.03 6.46
N ILE A 172 -13.17 20.28 6.92
CA ILE A 172 -12.74 20.74 8.25
C ILE A 172 -14.00 21.22 9.00
N PRO A 173 -14.22 20.83 10.27
CA PRO A 173 -15.40 21.25 11.02
C PRO A 173 -15.51 22.76 11.21
N GLU A 174 -16.73 23.27 11.29
CA GLU A 174 -16.96 24.66 11.70
C GLU A 174 -16.42 24.88 13.12
N GLY A 175 -15.68 25.99 13.33
CA GLY A 175 -15.00 26.28 14.58
C GLY A 175 -13.70 25.49 14.82
N SER A 176 -13.27 24.64 13.89
CA SER A 176 -11.92 24.05 13.89
C SER A 176 -10.95 24.86 13.02
N ASP A 177 -9.73 25.00 13.49
CA ASP A 177 -8.65 25.68 12.76
C ASP A 177 -7.96 24.76 11.75
N GLY A 178 -8.16 23.45 11.88
CA GLY A 178 -7.62 22.43 11.01
C GLY A 178 -8.10 21.03 11.38
N THR A 179 -7.66 20.04 10.62
CA THR A 179 -7.86 18.62 10.91
C THR A 179 -6.55 17.87 10.77
N VAL A 180 -6.41 16.80 11.54
CA VAL A 180 -5.28 15.89 11.46
C VAL A 180 -5.77 14.55 10.89
N ARG A 181 -5.06 14.01 9.89
CA ARG A 181 -5.28 12.68 9.33
C ARG A 181 -4.11 11.80 9.74
N GLN A 182 -4.37 10.85 10.63
CA GLN A 182 -3.41 9.78 10.96
C GLN A 182 -3.52 8.67 9.91
N ASP A 183 -2.36 8.17 9.47
CA ASP A 183 -2.18 7.03 8.56
C ASP A 183 -3.17 7.09 7.38
N PRO A 184 -3.13 8.17 6.57
CA PRO A 184 -4.17 8.49 5.59
C PRO A 184 -4.43 7.38 4.56
N GLN A 185 -3.49 6.44 4.40
CA GLN A 185 -3.48 5.38 3.38
C GLN A 185 -4.03 4.05 3.90
N ASP A 186 -4.46 3.96 5.16
CA ASP A 186 -4.90 2.71 5.80
C ASP A 186 -6.30 2.27 5.33
N PHE A 187 -6.40 1.91 4.05
CA PHE A 187 -7.53 1.22 3.44
C PHE A 187 -7.44 -0.28 3.73
N PHE A 188 -7.91 -0.71 4.90
CA PHE A 188 -7.93 -2.13 5.24
C PHE A 188 -9.25 -2.78 4.81
N PHE A 189 -9.22 -3.57 3.74
CA PHE A 189 -10.37 -4.31 3.23
C PHE A 189 -10.23 -5.82 3.45
N GLN A 190 -10.28 -6.30 4.70
CA GLN A 190 -10.33 -7.74 5.03
C GLN A 190 -9.34 -8.62 4.21
N ASP A 191 -8.06 -8.28 4.28
CA ASP A 191 -6.95 -8.98 3.60
C ASP A 191 -6.97 -8.94 2.06
N LYS A 192 -7.81 -8.08 1.46
CA LYS A 192 -7.84 -7.87 0.00
C LYS A 192 -6.76 -6.87 -0.40
N ALA A 193 -6.18 -7.05 -1.58
CA ALA A 193 -5.19 -6.14 -2.12
C ALA A 193 -5.86 -4.90 -2.73
N ILE A 194 -5.27 -3.73 -2.49
CA ILE A 194 -5.72 -2.47 -3.08
C ILE A 194 -4.56 -1.82 -3.81
N ILE A 195 -4.82 -1.33 -5.01
CA ILE A 195 -3.87 -0.50 -5.77
C ILE A 195 -4.54 0.84 -6.04
N SER A 196 -3.91 1.95 -5.64
CA SER A 196 -4.39 3.30 -5.95
C SER A 196 -3.50 3.96 -7.00
N SER A 197 -4.09 4.80 -7.84
CA SER A 197 -3.39 5.50 -8.92
C SER A 197 -2.46 6.63 -8.48
N ALA A 198 -2.53 7.07 -7.22
CA ALA A 198 -1.80 8.21 -6.67
C ALA A 198 -1.68 8.09 -5.15
N ASP A 199 -0.75 8.85 -4.56
CA ASP A 199 -0.59 9.03 -3.12
C ASP A 199 -1.72 9.90 -2.53
N ASP A 200 -1.93 9.83 -1.22
CA ASP A 200 -3.03 10.49 -0.50
C ASP A 200 -2.95 12.01 -0.45
N ASN A 201 -1.82 12.59 -0.83
CA ASN A 201 -1.64 14.02 -1.01
C ASN A 201 -1.38 14.39 -2.48
N GLU A 202 -1.60 13.47 -3.42
CA GLU A 202 -1.43 13.68 -4.85
C GLU A 202 -2.75 13.51 -5.59
N THR A 203 -2.80 13.88 -6.86
CA THR A 203 -3.99 13.66 -7.69
C THR A 203 -3.66 12.80 -8.89
N ALA A 204 -4.55 11.87 -9.23
CA ALA A 204 -4.59 11.23 -10.53
C ALA A 204 -5.09 12.19 -11.61
N ILE A 205 -4.41 12.18 -12.77
CA ILE A 205 -4.75 13.02 -13.92
C ILE A 205 -5.03 12.20 -15.18
N GLU A 206 -5.90 12.74 -16.03
CA GLU A 206 -6.15 12.25 -17.39
C GLU A 206 -5.43 13.09 -18.44
N VAL A 207 -4.93 12.44 -19.50
CA VAL A 207 -4.19 13.10 -20.58
C VAL A 207 -4.79 12.71 -21.93
N GLY A 208 -5.27 13.71 -22.69
CA GLY A 208 -5.77 13.52 -24.05
C GLY A 208 -4.69 13.25 -25.10
N GLY A 209 -5.08 13.19 -26.38
CA GLY A 209 -4.14 13.03 -27.49
C GLY A 209 -3.69 11.57 -27.69
N ASN A 210 -2.38 11.31 -27.79
CA ASN A 210 -1.86 9.96 -28.06
C ASN A 210 -1.95 9.01 -26.86
N ILE A 211 -2.08 9.55 -25.63
CA ILE A 211 -2.31 8.74 -24.42
C ILE A 211 -3.81 8.47 -24.29
N ASN A 212 -4.63 9.51 -24.34
CA ASN A 212 -6.10 9.46 -24.26
C ASN A 212 -6.67 8.62 -23.10
N HIS A 213 -5.97 8.62 -21.97
CA HIS A 213 -6.27 7.79 -20.80
C HIS A 213 -5.81 8.48 -19.51
N GLY A 214 -6.26 7.98 -18.36
CA GLY A 214 -5.60 8.20 -17.08
C GLY A 214 -4.15 7.71 -17.16
N ILE A 215 -3.19 8.50 -16.66
CA ILE A 215 -1.76 8.14 -16.77
C ILE A 215 -1.49 6.78 -16.12
N PHE A 216 -2.06 6.54 -14.94
CA PHE A 216 -1.89 5.28 -14.24
C PHE A 216 -2.52 4.13 -15.01
N THR A 217 -3.79 4.23 -15.41
CA THR A 217 -4.47 3.17 -16.17
C THR A 217 -3.75 2.79 -17.46
N TYR A 218 -3.25 3.77 -18.20
CA TYR A 218 -2.46 3.52 -19.41
C TYR A 218 -1.22 2.66 -19.14
N ASN A 219 -0.46 3.00 -18.09
CA ASN A 219 0.75 2.26 -17.75
C ASN A 219 0.44 0.92 -17.10
N PHE A 220 -0.62 0.82 -16.29
CA PHE A 220 -1.07 -0.43 -15.67
C PHE A 220 -1.54 -1.44 -16.72
N GLY A 221 -2.32 -1.01 -17.71
CA GLY A 221 -2.74 -1.87 -18.82
C GLY A 221 -1.56 -2.43 -19.61
N LYS A 222 -0.53 -1.61 -19.89
CA LYS A 222 0.72 -2.09 -20.50
C LYS A 222 1.49 -3.08 -19.62
N ALA A 223 1.47 -2.86 -18.31
CA ALA A 223 2.18 -3.68 -17.34
C ALA A 223 1.59 -5.09 -17.20
N LEU A 224 0.37 -5.35 -17.71
CA LEU A 224 -0.20 -6.70 -17.82
C LEU A 224 0.60 -7.64 -18.75
N SER A 225 1.64 -7.14 -19.42
CA SER A 225 2.59 -7.95 -20.21
C SER A 225 4.03 -7.84 -19.70
N ALA A 226 4.25 -7.40 -18.45
CA ALA A 226 5.58 -7.15 -17.90
C ALA A 226 6.40 -8.42 -17.69
N ASP A 227 5.83 -9.43 -17.02
CA ASP A 227 6.44 -10.74 -16.70
C ASP A 227 7.92 -10.57 -16.29
N LEU A 228 8.12 -10.03 -15.10
CA LEU A 228 9.43 -9.55 -14.64
C LEU A 228 10.39 -10.70 -14.36
N ASN A 229 9.86 -11.84 -13.90
CA ASN A 229 10.66 -13.03 -13.60
C ASN A 229 10.76 -14.03 -14.77
N LYS A 230 9.98 -13.88 -15.87
CA LYS A 230 9.95 -14.79 -17.04
C LYS A 230 9.34 -16.16 -16.75
N ASP A 231 8.29 -16.19 -15.95
CA ASP A 231 7.53 -17.40 -15.64
C ASP A 231 6.24 -17.57 -16.47
N ASP A 232 6.03 -16.71 -17.48
CA ASP A 232 4.88 -16.65 -18.38
C ASP A 232 3.54 -16.28 -17.69
N VAL A 233 3.57 -15.80 -16.44
CA VAL A 233 2.44 -15.16 -15.78
C VAL A 233 2.76 -13.70 -15.43
N VAL A 234 1.71 -12.93 -15.12
CA VAL A 234 1.89 -11.60 -14.54
C VAL A 234 1.05 -11.50 -13.29
N THR A 235 1.68 -11.21 -12.16
CA THR A 235 0.99 -10.98 -10.88
C THR A 235 0.55 -9.53 -10.72
N ALA A 236 -0.34 -9.28 -9.76
CA ALA A 236 -0.74 -7.92 -9.40
C ALA A 236 0.45 -7.08 -8.91
N LEU A 237 1.42 -7.69 -8.25
CA LEU A 237 2.64 -7.01 -7.82
C LEU A 237 3.53 -6.64 -9.00
N GLU A 238 3.74 -7.55 -9.95
CA GLU A 238 4.51 -7.25 -11.16
C GLU A 238 3.86 -6.12 -11.97
N ALA A 239 2.55 -6.20 -12.20
CA ALA A 239 1.80 -5.17 -12.90
C ALA A 239 1.89 -3.82 -12.16
N PHE A 240 1.75 -3.82 -10.83
CA PHE A 240 1.89 -2.63 -10.01
C PHE A 240 3.28 -2.00 -10.15
N PHE A 241 4.35 -2.73 -9.84
CA PHE A 241 5.70 -2.17 -9.85
C PHE A 241 6.16 -1.74 -11.24
N ALA A 242 5.82 -2.50 -12.28
CA ALA A 242 6.14 -2.12 -13.65
C ALA A 242 5.39 -0.86 -14.09
N SER A 243 4.14 -0.67 -13.63
CA SER A 243 3.35 0.53 -13.95
C SER A 243 3.73 1.76 -13.12
N LYS A 244 4.21 1.57 -11.88
CA LYS A 244 4.52 2.65 -10.93
C LYS A 244 5.58 3.60 -11.49
N ASP A 245 6.74 3.08 -11.88
CA ASP A 245 7.85 3.90 -12.38
C ASP A 245 7.47 4.67 -13.65
N GLU A 246 6.76 4.02 -14.57
CA GLU A 246 6.31 4.65 -15.82
C GLU A 246 5.25 5.72 -15.55
N THR A 247 4.37 5.50 -14.56
CA THR A 247 3.38 6.50 -14.12
C THR A 247 4.06 7.74 -13.55
N VAL A 248 5.02 7.56 -12.63
CA VAL A 248 5.78 8.67 -12.03
C VAL A 248 6.54 9.45 -13.10
N ASN A 249 7.26 8.75 -13.98
CA ASN A 249 8.02 9.37 -15.06
C ASN A 249 7.14 10.10 -16.06
N MET A 250 5.94 9.57 -16.35
CA MET A 250 5.00 10.20 -17.26
C MET A 250 4.32 11.42 -16.62
N ALA A 251 3.87 11.34 -15.37
CA ALA A 251 3.26 12.46 -14.66
C ALA A 251 4.20 13.67 -14.59
N ARG A 252 5.50 13.44 -14.32
CA ARG A 252 6.53 14.51 -14.29
C ARG A 252 6.65 15.26 -15.62
N LYS A 253 6.42 14.60 -16.76
CA LYS A 253 6.40 15.27 -18.09
C LYS A 253 5.25 16.27 -18.23
N PHE A 254 4.23 16.17 -17.38
CA PHE A 254 3.08 17.06 -17.31
C PHE A 254 3.11 18.00 -16.10
N ASP A 255 4.30 18.25 -15.50
CA ASP A 255 4.47 19.06 -14.28
C ASP A 255 3.53 18.62 -13.15
N HIS A 256 3.52 17.31 -12.91
CA HIS A 256 2.59 16.66 -11.99
C HIS A 256 3.28 15.54 -11.22
N ASP A 257 2.99 15.44 -9.93
CA ASP A 257 3.42 14.32 -9.08
C ASP A 257 2.26 13.34 -8.91
N GLN A 258 2.54 12.07 -9.21
CA GLN A 258 1.57 10.99 -9.11
C GLN A 258 2.32 9.66 -8.90
N HIS A 259 2.25 9.15 -7.69
CA HIS A 259 2.91 7.93 -7.22
C HIS A 259 1.86 6.90 -6.83
N PRO A 260 1.62 5.88 -7.67
CA PRO A 260 0.72 4.78 -7.33
C PRO A 260 1.13 4.07 -6.03
N GLN A 261 0.12 3.69 -5.24
CA GLN A 261 0.30 2.98 -3.97
C GLN A 261 -0.33 1.60 -4.02
N ILE A 262 0.13 0.73 -3.13
CA ILE A 262 -0.43 -0.61 -2.95
C ILE A 262 -0.52 -0.94 -1.46
N SER A 263 -1.60 -1.59 -1.05
CA SER A 263 -1.81 -2.09 0.30
C SER A 263 -2.47 -3.48 0.29
N GLY A 264 -2.49 -4.14 1.45
CA GLY A 264 -2.95 -5.53 1.57
C GLY A 264 -1.98 -6.54 0.94
N ASN A 265 -2.41 -7.80 0.82
CA ASN A 265 -1.58 -8.87 0.25
C ASN A 265 -1.91 -9.12 -1.23
N ALA A 266 -1.14 -8.49 -2.12
CA ALA A 266 -1.26 -8.68 -3.57
C ALA A 266 -0.42 -9.82 -4.15
N SER A 267 0.36 -10.50 -3.31
CA SER A 267 1.22 -11.62 -3.70
C SER A 267 0.39 -12.73 -4.34
N GLY A 268 0.87 -13.40 -5.38
CA GLY A 268 0.22 -14.57 -5.96
C GLY A 268 -1.13 -14.31 -6.66
N ILE A 269 -1.54 -13.06 -6.83
CA ILE A 269 -2.78 -12.69 -7.55
C ILE A 269 -2.47 -12.59 -9.04
N PHE A 270 -2.89 -13.57 -9.84
CA PHE A 270 -2.59 -13.61 -11.28
C PHE A 270 -3.51 -12.73 -12.12
N LEU A 271 -2.93 -11.77 -12.84
CA LEU A 271 -3.64 -10.87 -13.73
C LEU A 271 -3.44 -11.22 -15.22
N ALA A 272 -2.38 -11.93 -15.58
CA ALA A 272 -2.16 -12.39 -16.95
C ALA A 272 -1.39 -13.71 -17.05
N GLY A 273 -1.43 -14.29 -18.26
CA GLY A 273 -0.71 -15.50 -18.60
C GLY A 273 -1.34 -16.78 -18.03
N GLU A 274 -0.65 -17.90 -18.20
CA GLU A 274 -1.09 -19.22 -17.73
C GLU A 274 0.04 -19.85 -16.93
N LYS A 275 -0.21 -20.17 -15.66
CA LYS A 275 0.78 -20.85 -14.83
C LYS A 275 1.02 -22.24 -15.44
N LYS A 276 2.25 -22.54 -15.85
CA LYS A 276 2.61 -23.92 -16.24
C LYS A 276 2.42 -24.82 -15.02
N PRO A 277 1.92 -26.07 -15.18
CA PRO A 277 1.80 -27.00 -14.06
C PRO A 277 3.15 -27.12 -13.34
N ASP A 278 3.14 -26.98 -12.01
CA ASP A 278 4.36 -27.18 -11.22
C ASP A 278 4.91 -28.59 -11.52
N PRO A 279 6.24 -28.76 -11.69
CA PRO A 279 6.84 -30.08 -11.72
C PRO A 279 6.39 -30.86 -10.47
N PRO A 280 6.10 -32.17 -10.57
CA PRO A 280 5.70 -32.95 -9.41
C PRO A 280 6.73 -32.78 -8.29
N LYS A 281 6.25 -32.37 -7.10
CA LYS A 281 7.11 -32.20 -5.92
C LYS A 281 7.94 -33.50 -5.74
N PRO A 282 9.26 -33.40 -5.46
CA PRO A 282 10.04 -34.58 -5.13
C PRO A 282 9.36 -35.33 -3.99
N VAL A 283 9.05 -36.61 -4.20
CA VAL A 283 8.48 -37.46 -3.16
C VAL A 283 9.57 -37.62 -2.10
N GLU A 284 9.40 -36.98 -0.94
CA GLU A 284 10.28 -37.24 0.20
C GLU A 284 10.22 -38.74 0.54
N PRO A 285 11.37 -39.40 0.79
CA PRO A 285 11.37 -40.80 1.19
C PRO A 285 10.50 -40.98 2.44
N VAL A 286 9.45 -41.81 2.32
CA VAL A 286 8.58 -42.15 3.43
C VAL A 286 9.44 -42.68 4.57
N LYS A 287 9.52 -41.92 5.66
CA LYS A 287 10.24 -42.32 6.87
C LYS A 287 9.59 -43.61 7.40
N PRO A 288 10.35 -44.66 7.75
CA PRO A 288 9.77 -45.90 8.25
C PRO A 288 8.89 -45.63 9.47
N PRO A 289 7.72 -46.29 9.59
CA PRO A 289 6.83 -46.07 10.72
C PRO A 289 7.55 -46.44 12.03
N PRO A 290 7.38 -45.64 13.10
CA PRO A 290 7.92 -45.97 14.41
C PRO A 290 7.30 -47.29 14.94
N PRO A 291 8.02 -48.03 15.81
CA PRO A 291 7.53 -49.28 16.36
C PRO A 291 6.23 -49.07 17.17
N PRO A 292 5.30 -50.05 17.18
CA PRO A 292 4.03 -49.92 17.86
C PRO A 292 4.22 -49.78 19.36
N THR A 293 3.65 -48.71 19.94
CA THR A 293 3.52 -48.52 21.39
C THR A 293 2.16 -49.07 21.84
N PRO A 294 2.02 -49.64 23.06
CA PRO A 294 0.76 -50.21 23.52
C PRO A 294 -0.30 -49.13 23.76
N VAL A 295 -1.51 -49.39 23.26
CA VAL A 295 -2.70 -48.53 23.39
C VAL A 295 -3.34 -48.72 24.77
N PRO A 296 -3.82 -47.63 25.41
CA PRO A 296 -5.08 -47.67 26.13
C PRO A 296 -6.13 -46.75 25.49
N ASP A 297 -7.38 -47.22 25.47
CA ASP A 297 -8.59 -46.59 24.93
C ASP A 297 -8.81 -45.13 25.38
N VAL A 298 -9.09 -44.24 24.41
CA VAL A 298 -10.38 -43.59 24.10
C VAL A 298 -10.04 -42.47 23.10
N ASP A 299 -10.41 -42.62 21.82
CA ASP A 299 -10.21 -41.57 20.82
C ASP A 299 -11.11 -40.35 21.12
N PRO A 300 -10.55 -39.13 21.27
CA PRO A 300 -11.32 -37.90 21.18
C PRO A 300 -11.88 -37.72 19.76
N PRO A 301 -12.93 -36.91 19.56
CA PRO A 301 -13.44 -36.63 18.21
C PRO A 301 -12.30 -36.12 17.32
N LYS A 302 -12.12 -36.75 16.15
CA LYS A 302 -11.17 -36.30 15.13
C LYS A 302 -11.39 -34.80 14.89
N PRO A 303 -10.35 -33.97 14.96
CA PRO A 303 -10.45 -32.60 14.44
C PRO A 303 -10.92 -32.69 12.99
N ASP A 304 -11.85 -31.81 12.61
CA ASP A 304 -12.21 -31.62 11.21
C ASP A 304 -10.92 -31.47 10.38
N PRO A 305 -10.85 -32.03 9.16
CA PRO A 305 -9.69 -31.86 8.31
C PRO A 305 -9.40 -30.36 8.20
N VAL A 306 -8.23 -29.95 8.71
CA VAL A 306 -7.73 -28.58 8.59
C VAL A 306 -7.59 -28.32 7.10
N VAL A 307 -8.58 -27.64 6.51
CA VAL A 307 -8.45 -27.12 5.16
C VAL A 307 -7.24 -26.20 5.21
N PRO A 308 -6.18 -26.44 4.42
CA PRO A 308 -5.03 -25.56 4.43
C PRO A 308 -5.51 -24.15 4.10
N VAL A 309 -5.12 -23.19 4.94
CA VAL A 309 -5.38 -21.77 4.70
C VAL A 309 -4.78 -21.46 3.32
N VAL A 310 -5.62 -21.06 2.36
CA VAL A 310 -5.14 -20.63 1.05
C VAL A 310 -4.41 -19.31 1.26
N THR A 311 -3.08 -19.36 1.31
CA THR A 311 -2.23 -18.17 1.35
C THR A 311 -1.89 -17.74 -0.06
N ASN A 312 -1.92 -16.43 -0.31
CA ASN A 312 -1.46 -15.90 -1.59
C ASN A 312 0.07 -15.78 -1.52
N ASP A 313 0.78 -16.74 -2.12
CA ASP A 313 2.24 -16.70 -2.22
C ASP A 313 2.64 -16.25 -3.63
N GLU A 314 3.57 -15.31 -3.71
CA GLU A 314 4.15 -14.89 -4.99
C GLU A 314 4.92 -16.04 -5.64
N PRO A 315 4.84 -16.24 -6.97
CA PRO A 315 5.68 -17.21 -7.66
C PRO A 315 7.16 -16.96 -7.35
N PRO A 316 7.93 -18.02 -7.04
CA PRO A 316 9.35 -17.85 -6.78
C PRO A 316 10.02 -17.29 -8.04
N VAL A 317 10.91 -16.33 -7.87
CA VAL A 317 11.68 -15.78 -8.98
C VAL A 317 12.53 -16.89 -9.60
N VAL A 318 12.21 -17.23 -10.85
CA VAL A 318 12.94 -18.26 -11.59
C VAL A 318 14.32 -17.73 -11.99
N PRO A 319 15.36 -18.60 -12.07
CA PRO A 319 16.68 -18.16 -12.50
C PRO A 319 16.64 -17.52 -13.89
N THR A 320 16.84 -16.21 -13.94
CA THR A 320 16.89 -15.41 -15.17
C THR A 320 18.25 -14.71 -15.29
N ASN A 321 18.67 -14.41 -16.52
CA ASN A 321 19.84 -13.56 -16.77
C ASN A 321 19.50 -12.06 -16.61
N GLN A 322 18.22 -11.73 -16.50
CA GLN A 322 17.73 -10.38 -16.29
C GLN A 322 17.93 -9.97 -14.82
N LYS A 323 18.58 -8.82 -14.63
CA LYS A 323 18.97 -8.32 -13.31
C LYS A 323 18.85 -6.81 -13.24
N GLY A 324 18.66 -6.29 -12.04
CA GLY A 324 18.67 -4.87 -11.75
C GLY A 324 19.38 -4.57 -10.44
N ASP A 325 19.55 -3.28 -10.15
CA ASP A 325 20.02 -2.82 -8.86
C ASP A 325 18.81 -2.52 -7.96
N LEU A 326 18.92 -2.84 -6.67
CA LEU A 326 17.97 -2.43 -5.64
C LEU A 326 18.62 -1.38 -4.74
N ILE A 327 18.01 -0.20 -4.66
CA ILE A 327 18.45 0.93 -3.85
C ILE A 327 17.43 1.14 -2.75
N ILE A 328 17.80 0.79 -1.52
CA ILE A 328 16.97 0.97 -0.35
C ILE A 328 17.36 2.28 0.31
N LYS A 329 16.48 3.28 0.21
CA LYS A 329 16.57 4.52 0.98
C LYS A 329 15.89 4.26 2.31
N THR A 330 16.57 4.46 3.43
CA THR A 330 15.98 4.13 4.74
C THR A 330 16.16 5.22 5.78
N THR A 331 15.29 5.22 6.78
CA THR A 331 15.44 6.05 7.98
C THR A 331 16.32 5.39 9.04
N ILE A 332 16.89 4.20 8.77
CA ILE A 332 17.89 3.58 9.63
C ILE A 332 19.10 4.49 9.71
N ILE A 333 19.37 4.93 10.93
CA ILE A 333 20.40 5.91 11.21
C ILE A 333 21.75 5.20 11.37
N LYS A 334 22.81 5.78 10.80
CA LYS A 334 24.15 5.20 10.82
C LYS A 334 24.73 5.08 12.24
N ASP A 335 24.81 6.20 12.95
CA ASP A 335 25.47 6.28 14.26
C ASP A 335 24.54 5.82 15.40
N ARG A 336 25.00 4.88 16.23
CA ARG A 336 24.28 4.40 17.41
C ARG A 336 24.10 5.48 18.48
N ALA A 337 25.00 6.45 18.55
CA ALA A 337 24.92 7.59 19.47
C ALA A 337 23.89 8.65 19.03
N TYR A 338 23.27 8.48 17.87
CA TYR A 338 22.32 9.44 17.33
C TYR A 338 21.01 9.52 18.15
N GLY A 339 20.46 10.73 18.28
CA GLY A 339 19.18 10.96 18.94
C GLY A 339 19.15 10.72 20.45
N VAL A 340 20.32 10.58 21.09
CA VAL A 340 20.40 10.38 22.55
C VAL A 340 19.74 11.51 23.34
N SER A 341 19.72 12.75 22.82
CA SER A 341 19.00 13.86 23.45
C SER A 341 17.48 13.71 23.41
N ASP A 342 16.94 13.01 22.41
CA ASP A 342 15.51 12.81 22.18
C ASP A 342 14.97 11.56 22.88
N LEU A 343 15.86 10.72 23.42
CA LEU A 343 15.45 9.58 24.26
C LEU A 343 14.73 10.08 25.54
N PRO A 344 13.77 9.31 26.05
CA PRO A 344 13.17 9.55 27.36
C PRO A 344 14.22 9.70 28.48
N PRO A 345 14.04 10.63 29.45
CA PRO A 345 15.05 10.92 30.47
C PRO A 345 15.53 9.70 31.28
N ASP A 346 14.62 8.79 31.59
CA ASP A 346 14.87 7.53 32.30
C ASP A 346 15.80 6.59 31.50
N ILE A 347 15.66 6.58 30.17
CA ILE A 347 16.48 5.76 29.27
C ILE A 347 17.84 6.42 29.04
N ARG A 348 17.88 7.75 28.89
CA ARG A 348 19.13 8.51 28.69
C ARG A 348 20.17 8.23 29.78
N LEU A 349 19.72 8.13 31.03
CA LEU A 349 20.59 7.92 32.18
C LEU A 349 21.16 6.49 32.26
N SER A 350 20.46 5.50 31.70
CA SER A 350 20.85 4.08 31.77
C SER A 350 21.68 3.59 30.56
N THR A 351 21.52 4.19 29.38
CA THR A 351 22.11 3.68 28.12
C THR A 351 23.20 4.55 27.49
N GLY A 352 23.39 5.80 27.95
CA GLY A 352 24.23 6.81 27.27
C GLY A 352 25.70 6.43 27.03
N LYS A 353 26.27 5.47 27.78
CA LYS A 353 27.67 5.01 27.60
C LYS A 353 27.83 3.81 26.64
N LYS A 354 26.75 3.11 26.28
CA LYS A 354 26.81 1.82 25.53
C LYS A 354 26.54 1.94 24.02
N ARG A 355 26.12 3.10 23.53
CA ARG A 355 25.79 3.33 22.12
C ARG A 355 26.90 4.11 21.42
N LYS A 356 27.89 3.40 20.88
CA LYS A 356 28.98 3.97 20.08
C LYS A 356 29.17 3.17 18.79
N GLY A 357 29.61 3.83 17.74
CA GLY A 357 29.91 3.23 16.45
C GLY A 357 28.72 3.17 15.50
N ASP A 358 28.98 2.66 14.32
CA ASP A 358 28.01 2.50 13.25
C ASP A 358 27.16 1.23 13.47
N ARG A 359 25.91 1.25 13.01
CA ARG A 359 25.03 0.08 13.02
C ARG A 359 25.40 -0.92 11.95
N THR A 360 25.23 -2.20 12.25
CA THR A 360 25.32 -3.27 11.24
C THR A 360 24.02 -3.31 10.43
N VAL A 361 24.14 -3.63 9.14
CA VAL A 361 23.01 -3.83 8.23
C VAL A 361 23.26 -5.09 7.43
N ARG A 362 22.29 -6.00 7.44
CA ARG A 362 22.23 -7.20 6.59
C ARG A 362 20.94 -7.15 5.80
N VAL A 363 21.01 -7.55 4.53
CA VAL A 363 19.83 -7.58 3.67
C VAL A 363 19.71 -8.95 3.02
N LEU A 364 18.53 -9.54 3.09
CA LEU A 364 18.19 -10.81 2.47
C LEU A 364 17.17 -10.57 1.36
N ILE A 365 17.38 -11.22 0.22
CA ILE A 365 16.44 -11.32 -0.90
C ILE A 365 15.97 -12.76 -0.95
N ASP A 366 14.67 -12.99 -0.74
CA ASP A 366 14.07 -14.33 -0.66
C ASP A 366 14.84 -15.27 0.28
N ASP A 367 15.07 -14.78 1.50
CA ASP A 367 15.78 -15.48 2.59
C ASP A 367 17.26 -15.79 2.31
N LYS A 368 17.84 -15.25 1.23
CA LYS A 368 19.27 -15.33 0.93
C LYS A 368 19.96 -14.01 1.16
N GLU A 369 21.02 -14.01 1.95
CA GLU A 369 21.81 -12.81 2.20
C GLU A 369 22.48 -12.30 0.92
N PHE A 370 22.35 -11.00 0.69
CA PHE A 370 22.95 -10.28 -0.44
C PHE A 370 24.02 -9.32 0.05
N GLU A 371 25.10 -9.17 -0.73
CA GLU A 371 26.13 -8.20 -0.42
C GLU A 371 25.58 -6.77 -0.59
N ALA A 372 25.57 -6.03 0.51
CA ALA A 372 25.06 -4.67 0.57
C ALA A 372 26.20 -3.64 0.58
N LYS A 373 26.21 -2.76 -0.43
CA LYS A 373 27.05 -1.56 -0.39
C LYS A 373 26.32 -0.45 0.38
N LEU A 374 26.86 -0.09 1.54
CA LEU A 374 26.33 0.99 2.37
C LEU A 374 26.98 2.33 2.01
N THR A 375 26.16 3.32 1.66
CA THR A 375 26.54 4.73 1.67
C THR A 375 25.70 5.46 2.71
N SER A 376 26.18 6.61 3.20
CA SER A 376 25.38 7.44 4.10
C SER A 376 25.22 8.83 3.54
N GLU A 377 24.02 9.36 3.66
CA GLU A 377 23.71 10.75 3.31
C GLU A 377 23.11 11.47 4.51
N THR A 378 23.45 12.75 4.62
CA THR A 378 22.87 13.61 5.65
C THR A 378 21.49 14.05 5.17
N SER A 379 20.44 13.59 5.86
CA SER A 379 19.06 13.96 5.54
C SER A 379 18.54 15.00 6.55
N PRO A 380 18.04 16.16 6.08
CA PRO A 380 17.42 17.16 6.95
C PRO A 380 16.05 16.73 7.48
N TYR A 381 15.50 15.64 6.93
CA TYR A 381 14.17 15.14 7.23
C TYR A 381 14.22 13.72 7.78
N TRP A 382 14.79 12.78 7.03
CA TRP A 382 14.80 11.37 7.43
C TRP A 382 15.80 11.11 8.54
N GLY A 383 15.30 10.53 9.62
CA GLY A 383 16.11 10.28 10.79
C GLY A 383 16.72 11.56 11.35
N ALA A 384 16.10 12.73 11.15
CA ALA A 384 16.50 13.97 11.79
C ALA A 384 16.11 13.96 13.28
N VAL A 385 16.88 14.68 14.12
CA VAL A 385 16.59 14.83 15.56
C VAL A 385 16.28 16.25 15.91
N LYS A 386 15.52 16.40 16.99
CA LYS A 386 15.22 17.71 17.55
C LYS A 386 16.39 18.15 18.43
N LYS A 387 16.93 19.33 18.11
CA LYS A 387 17.88 20.03 18.99
C LYS A 387 17.43 21.46 19.15
N MET A 388 17.16 21.85 20.40
CA MET A 388 16.69 23.21 20.73
C MET A 388 15.49 23.66 19.87
N GLY A 389 14.53 22.76 19.63
CA GLY A 389 13.31 23.03 18.86
C GLY A 389 13.45 23.02 17.33
N LYS A 390 14.61 22.66 16.79
CA LYS A 390 14.86 22.55 15.34
C LYS A 390 15.24 21.13 14.93
N LEU A 391 14.89 20.75 13.70
CA LEU A 391 15.41 19.54 13.07
C LEU A 391 16.89 19.73 12.75
N VAL A 392 17.72 18.83 13.26
CA VAL A 392 19.12 18.69 12.92
C VAL A 392 19.28 17.40 12.13
N ALA A 393 19.91 17.52 10.98
CA ALA A 393 20.03 16.43 10.03
C ALA A 393 20.73 15.20 10.63
N GLY A 394 20.23 14.01 10.26
CA GLY A 394 20.83 12.72 10.61
C GLY A 394 21.53 12.09 9.42
N ALA A 395 22.54 11.27 9.69
CA ALA A 395 23.16 10.44 8.66
C ALA A 395 22.39 9.13 8.55
N THR A 396 21.61 8.96 7.49
CA THR A 396 20.86 7.72 7.20
C THR A 396 21.64 6.85 6.23
N TYR A 397 21.38 5.54 6.25
CA TYR A 397 21.93 4.64 5.24
C TYR A 397 21.13 4.70 3.94
N THR A 398 21.87 4.62 2.83
CA THR A 398 21.37 4.16 1.54
C THR A 398 22.06 2.84 1.25
N ILE A 399 21.26 1.78 1.12
CA ILE A 399 21.75 0.41 0.94
C ILE A 399 21.58 0.07 -0.54
N THR A 400 22.68 -0.28 -1.22
CA THR A 400 22.64 -0.69 -2.62
C THR A 400 22.97 -2.17 -2.75
N LEU A 401 22.06 -2.93 -3.33
CA LEU A 401 22.30 -4.32 -3.78
C LEU A 401 22.44 -4.29 -5.30
N ARG A 402 23.46 -4.95 -5.83
CA ARG A 402 23.71 -5.03 -7.27
C ARG A 402 23.29 -6.38 -7.81
N ASP A 403 22.96 -6.40 -9.10
CA ASP A 403 22.76 -7.65 -9.85
C ASP A 403 21.72 -8.59 -9.22
N VAL A 404 20.69 -8.01 -8.59
CA VAL A 404 19.54 -8.75 -8.04
C VAL A 404 18.73 -9.27 -9.23
N PRO A 405 18.32 -10.56 -9.24
CA PRO A 405 17.44 -11.10 -10.27
C PRO A 405 16.21 -10.22 -10.52
N ALA A 406 15.74 -10.17 -11.76
CA ALA A 406 14.49 -9.48 -12.06
C ALA A 406 13.29 -10.31 -11.57
N GLY A 407 12.30 -9.65 -10.99
CA GLY A 407 11.15 -10.30 -10.38
C GLY A 407 10.68 -9.58 -9.12
N VAL A 408 9.62 -10.10 -8.49
CA VAL A 408 9.09 -9.61 -7.22
C VAL A 408 9.73 -10.39 -6.08
N HIS A 409 10.34 -9.69 -5.13
CA HIS A 409 11.13 -10.28 -4.07
C HIS A 409 10.61 -9.91 -2.68
N LYS A 410 10.78 -10.83 -1.74
CA LYS A 410 10.74 -10.52 -0.31
C LYS A 410 12.10 -9.97 0.11
N VAL A 411 12.14 -8.70 0.47
CA VAL A 411 13.33 -8.00 0.97
C VAL A 411 13.26 -7.95 2.49
N THR A 412 14.21 -8.58 3.16
CA THR A 412 14.33 -8.55 4.63
C THR A 412 15.56 -7.76 5.04
N ILE A 413 15.39 -6.75 5.88
CA ILE A 413 16.47 -5.90 6.39
C ILE A 413 16.61 -6.16 7.88
N GLN A 414 17.82 -6.55 8.28
CA GLN A 414 18.19 -6.81 9.66
C GLN A 414 19.26 -5.81 10.08
N THR A 415 19.01 -5.09 11.16
CA THR A 415 19.90 -4.03 11.64
C THR A 415 19.84 -3.90 13.15
N ASP A 416 20.97 -3.57 13.76
CA ASP A 416 21.07 -3.42 15.22
C ASP A 416 20.12 -2.31 15.73
N ASP A 417 19.45 -2.58 16.85
CA ASP A 417 18.55 -1.63 17.54
C ASP A 417 17.26 -1.25 16.76
N TYR A 418 16.96 -1.91 15.64
CA TYR A 418 15.73 -1.75 14.85
C TYR A 418 15.00 -3.10 14.71
N PRO A 419 13.68 -3.10 14.47
CA PRO A 419 12.95 -4.33 14.17
C PRO A 419 13.45 -4.94 12.86
N GLU A 420 13.25 -6.25 12.69
CA GLU A 420 13.38 -6.86 11.38
C GLU A 420 12.30 -6.28 10.45
N ILE A 421 12.71 -5.81 9.29
CA ILE A 421 11.81 -5.18 8.33
C ILE A 421 11.67 -6.09 7.13
N GLN A 422 10.44 -6.50 6.83
CA GLN A 422 10.12 -7.24 5.63
C GLN A 422 9.29 -6.36 4.69
N ARG A 423 9.67 -6.29 3.43
CA ARG A 423 8.97 -5.56 2.37
C ARG A 423 8.96 -6.39 1.10
N THR A 424 7.90 -6.24 0.33
CA THR A 424 7.81 -6.80 -1.02
C THR A 424 8.20 -5.73 -2.03
N GLN A 425 9.12 -6.05 -2.93
CA GLN A 425 9.64 -5.11 -3.92
C GLN A 425 9.98 -5.82 -5.21
N ALA A 426 9.59 -5.24 -6.36
CA ALA A 426 10.08 -5.71 -7.64
C ALA A 426 11.44 -5.12 -8.00
N VAL A 427 12.25 -5.93 -8.67
CA VAL A 427 13.46 -5.51 -9.37
C VAL A 427 13.19 -5.58 -10.86
N LEU A 428 13.08 -4.43 -11.51
CA LEU A 428 12.99 -4.33 -12.95
C LEU A 428 14.38 -4.51 -13.59
N PRO A 429 14.45 -5.16 -14.76
CA PRO A 429 15.72 -5.46 -15.41
C PRO A 429 16.42 -4.20 -15.93
N SER A 430 17.75 -4.18 -15.80
CA SER A 430 18.64 -3.11 -16.25
C SER A 430 18.28 -1.71 -15.73
N LYS A 431 17.55 -1.65 -14.61
CA LYS A 431 17.12 -0.43 -13.94
C LYS A 431 17.67 -0.39 -12.51
N LYS A 432 17.70 0.82 -11.96
CA LYS A 432 17.81 1.06 -10.52
C LYS A 432 16.40 1.13 -9.96
N ASN A 433 16.10 0.23 -9.03
CA ASN A 433 14.81 0.12 -8.40
C ASN A 433 14.91 0.73 -7.02
N GLU A 434 14.13 1.77 -6.74
CA GLU A 434 14.18 2.45 -5.45
C GLU A 434 13.06 1.93 -4.55
N MET A 435 13.42 1.58 -3.31
CA MET A 435 12.49 1.21 -2.25
C MET A 435 12.74 2.11 -1.04
N GLU A 436 11.68 2.67 -0.48
CA GLU A 436 11.76 3.43 0.76
C GLU A 436 11.44 2.55 1.96
N VAL A 437 12.28 2.62 2.99
CA VAL A 437 12.12 1.89 4.24
C VAL A 437 12.13 2.86 5.41
N VAL A 438 10.93 3.21 5.82
CA VAL A 438 10.65 4.11 6.93
C VAL A 438 10.36 3.26 8.17
N THR A 439 11.16 3.41 9.21
CA THR A 439 11.11 2.63 10.46
C THR A 439 11.58 3.46 11.65
N SER A 440 11.14 3.06 12.85
CA SER A 440 11.67 3.53 14.13
C SER A 440 12.49 2.43 14.82
N MET A 441 13.30 2.83 15.82
CA MET A 441 14.10 1.90 16.64
C MET A 441 13.21 0.98 17.48
N SER A 442 13.68 -0.25 17.76
CA SER A 442 12.98 -1.17 18.67
C SER A 442 12.79 -0.55 20.06
N GLY A 443 11.63 -0.78 20.67
CA GLY A 443 11.17 -0.13 21.90
C GLY A 443 10.62 1.28 21.73
N PHE A 444 10.65 1.86 20.52
CA PHE A 444 10.21 3.23 20.25
C PHE A 444 9.40 3.34 18.97
N GLY A 445 8.52 4.33 18.91
CA GLY A 445 7.91 4.80 17.66
C GLY A 445 8.41 6.19 17.27
N ALA A 446 7.95 6.64 16.12
CA ALA A 446 8.11 8.02 15.67
C ALA A 446 6.79 8.56 15.14
N ILE A 447 6.64 9.88 15.17
CA ILE A 447 5.59 10.57 14.43
C ILE A 447 6.26 11.40 13.37
N ARG A 448 5.87 11.18 12.13
CA ARG A 448 6.29 11.95 10.98
C ARG A 448 5.08 12.59 10.36
N GLY A 449 5.20 13.82 9.90
CA GLY A 449 4.09 14.42 9.20
C GLY A 449 4.45 15.65 8.42
N LYS A 450 3.45 16.16 7.72
CA LYS A 450 3.55 17.37 6.92
C LYS A 450 2.36 18.27 7.20
N VAL A 451 2.62 19.57 7.15
CA VAL A 451 1.63 20.60 7.43
C VAL A 451 1.31 21.34 6.15
N PHE A 452 0.02 21.44 5.88
CA PHE A 452 -0.54 22.05 4.69
C PHE A 452 -1.63 23.04 5.07
N TYR A 453 -1.91 23.99 4.18
CA TYR A 453 -3.17 24.71 4.20
C TYR A 453 -4.26 23.89 3.50
N ARG A 454 -5.53 24.22 3.72
CA ARG A 454 -6.70 23.53 3.14
C ARG A 454 -6.68 23.50 1.61
N THR A 455 -6.05 24.48 0.97
CA THR A 455 -5.86 24.47 -0.48
C THR A 455 -4.74 23.55 -0.93
N LEU A 456 -3.95 23.02 0.02
CA LEU A 456 -2.82 22.10 -0.14
C LEU A 456 -1.72 22.63 -1.09
N ASP A 457 -1.81 23.89 -1.52
CA ASP A 457 -0.97 24.48 -2.58
C ASP A 457 0.46 24.77 -2.15
N ASN A 458 0.76 24.79 -0.85
CA ASN A 458 2.12 25.05 -0.36
C ASN A 458 2.37 24.35 0.99
N PRO A 459 3.57 23.76 1.18
CA PRO A 459 4.02 23.38 2.50
C PRO A 459 4.14 24.59 3.45
N VAL A 460 3.76 24.43 4.72
CA VAL A 460 3.87 25.52 5.70
C VAL A 460 5.27 25.54 6.31
N ILE A 461 6.09 26.50 5.89
CA ILE A 461 7.50 26.62 6.29
C ILE A 461 7.66 27.21 7.70
N ASN A 462 8.58 26.65 8.50
CA ASN A 462 8.95 27.14 9.84
C ASN A 462 7.74 27.26 10.78
N GLN A 463 6.78 26.37 10.61
CA GLN A 463 5.57 26.27 11.42
C GLN A 463 5.90 25.62 12.76
N PRO A 464 5.68 26.28 13.90
CA PRO A 464 5.80 25.63 15.20
C PRO A 464 4.75 24.52 15.34
N ILE A 465 5.22 23.28 15.48
CA ILE A 465 4.44 22.09 15.80
C ILE A 465 4.72 21.72 17.24
N TYR A 466 3.64 21.59 17.98
CA TYR A 466 3.59 21.29 19.38
C TYR A 466 3.02 19.89 19.52
N MET A 467 3.63 19.12 20.38
CA MET A 467 3.05 17.85 20.81
C MET A 467 2.89 17.96 22.32
N PRO A 468 1.74 18.48 22.82
CA PRO A 468 1.39 18.34 24.21
C PRO A 468 1.40 16.85 24.57
N THR A 469 2.18 16.51 25.58
CA THR A 469 2.39 15.14 26.04
C THR A 469 1.15 14.65 26.76
N ILE A 470 0.66 13.45 26.41
CA ILE A 470 -0.37 12.77 27.20
C ILE A 470 0.18 11.41 27.68
N SER A 471 0.19 11.23 29.00
CA SER A 471 0.22 9.94 29.72
C SER A 471 1.43 8.97 29.69
N SER A 472 2.68 9.41 29.47
CA SER A 472 3.86 8.62 29.96
C SER A 472 5.23 9.32 29.98
N VAL A 473 5.36 10.55 29.47
CA VAL A 473 6.64 11.28 29.38
C VAL A 473 6.50 12.70 29.94
N THR A 474 7.46 13.15 30.75
CA THR A 474 7.49 14.51 31.30
C THR A 474 7.90 15.53 30.23
N GLY A 475 7.02 16.49 29.88
CA GLY A 475 7.34 17.74 29.17
C GLY A 475 6.74 17.89 27.76
N ILE A 476 6.37 19.12 27.37
CA ILE A 476 5.85 19.46 26.03
C ILE A 476 7.00 19.37 25.01
N GLN A 477 6.82 18.59 23.94
CA GLN A 477 7.76 18.61 22.82
C GLN A 477 7.36 19.69 21.80
N LYS A 478 8.33 20.50 21.35
CA LYS A 478 8.12 21.54 20.33
C LYS A 478 9.14 21.38 19.21
N LEU A 479 8.71 21.48 17.96
CA LEU A 479 9.55 21.43 16.77
C LEU A 479 8.99 22.34 15.68
N ASN A 480 9.85 23.07 14.97
CA ASN A 480 9.41 23.82 13.80
C ASN A 480 9.50 22.97 12.53
N THR A 481 8.51 23.08 11.63
CA THR A 481 8.57 22.43 10.32
C THR A 481 9.72 22.97 9.47
N ASP A 482 10.22 22.12 8.58
CA ASP A 482 11.23 22.51 7.60
C ASP A 482 10.65 23.36 6.43
N GLN A 483 11.48 23.63 5.42
CA GLN A 483 11.10 24.35 4.19
C GLN A 483 10.06 23.65 3.32
N ASN A 484 9.78 22.38 3.61
CA ASN A 484 8.80 21.55 2.94
C ASN A 484 7.62 21.22 3.88
N GLY A 485 7.49 21.92 5.01
CA GLY A 485 6.37 21.74 5.93
C GLY A 485 6.44 20.45 6.73
N ASN A 486 7.57 19.74 6.70
CA ASN A 486 7.74 18.46 7.36
C ASN A 486 8.11 18.63 8.83
N PHE A 487 7.64 17.72 9.67
CA PHE A 487 8.08 17.56 11.05
C PHE A 487 8.35 16.08 11.36
N TRP A 488 9.23 15.85 12.33
CA TRP A 488 9.63 14.50 12.73
C TRP A 488 9.92 14.45 14.24
N PHE A 489 9.12 13.68 14.98
CA PHE A 489 9.38 13.33 16.39
C PHE A 489 9.89 11.88 16.45
N THR A 490 11.17 11.70 16.78
CA THR A 490 11.79 10.37 16.96
C THR A 490 11.72 9.90 18.42
N ASN A 491 11.99 8.61 18.63
CA ASN A 491 12.28 8.01 19.94
C ASN A 491 11.15 8.16 20.96
N LEU A 492 9.90 8.14 20.49
CA LEU A 492 8.71 8.20 21.32
C LEU A 492 8.45 6.82 21.94
N LYS A 493 8.01 6.77 23.20
CA LYS A 493 7.52 5.51 23.75
C LYS A 493 6.19 5.17 23.06
N PRO A 494 5.86 3.89 22.85
CA PRO A 494 4.52 3.52 22.38
C PRO A 494 3.44 4.09 23.31
N GLY A 495 2.38 4.64 22.74
CA GLY A 495 1.32 5.33 23.50
C GLY A 495 0.53 6.32 22.66
N GLU A 496 -0.35 7.07 23.32
CA GLU A 496 -1.17 8.11 22.69
C GLU A 496 -0.56 9.50 22.90
N TYR A 497 -0.56 10.30 21.85
CA TYR A 497 0.02 11.64 21.82
C TYR A 497 -0.97 12.63 21.23
N GLU A 498 -1.06 13.84 21.76
CA GLU A 498 -1.84 14.91 21.13
C GLU A 498 -0.91 15.81 20.33
N ILE A 499 -1.26 16.11 19.07
CA ILE A 499 -0.55 17.08 18.23
C ILE A 499 -1.36 18.38 18.12
N LYS A 500 -0.66 19.50 18.30
CA LYS A 500 -1.14 20.85 18.01
C LYS A 500 -0.20 21.49 17.00
N ALA A 501 -0.72 22.07 15.93
CA ALA A 501 0.06 22.95 15.05
C ALA A 501 -0.27 24.40 15.42
N SER A 502 0.67 25.32 15.56
CA SER A 502 0.32 26.68 16.01
C SER A 502 1.10 27.82 15.35
N PHE A 503 0.39 28.93 15.09
CA PHE A 503 0.93 30.30 15.03
C PHE A 503 0.75 31.06 16.36
N ALA A 504 -0.22 30.64 17.19
CA ALA A 504 -0.48 31.05 18.57
C ALA A 504 -0.86 29.77 19.32
N GLU A 505 -0.39 29.57 20.55
CA GLU A 505 -0.30 28.27 21.25
C GLU A 505 -1.63 27.49 21.50
N ASP A 506 -2.75 27.84 20.87
CA ASP A 506 -4.11 27.37 21.17
C ASP A 506 -4.98 26.97 19.95
N LEU A 507 -4.40 26.60 18.79
CA LEU A 507 -5.24 26.16 17.65
C LEU A 507 -6.04 24.89 17.98
N ASN A 508 -7.34 24.93 17.70
CA ASN A 508 -8.24 23.81 17.89
C ASN A 508 -8.22 22.89 16.66
N LEU A 509 -7.45 21.80 16.74
CA LEU A 509 -7.37 20.81 15.67
C LEU A 509 -8.33 19.66 15.92
N ASN A 510 -9.13 19.33 14.91
CA ASN A 510 -9.94 18.11 14.92
C ASN A 510 -9.03 16.88 14.72
N ASN A 511 -9.30 15.80 15.46
CA ASN A 511 -8.57 14.52 15.42
C ASN A 511 -7.07 14.60 15.76
N SER A 512 -6.70 15.46 16.72
CA SER A 512 -5.30 15.67 17.14
C SER A 512 -4.64 14.51 17.88
N MET A 513 -5.39 13.50 18.32
CA MET A 513 -4.88 12.33 19.04
C MET A 513 -4.25 11.32 18.07
N ILE A 514 -2.99 10.97 18.31
CA ILE A 514 -2.16 10.11 17.48
C ILE A 514 -1.69 8.90 18.28
N VAL A 515 -1.87 7.72 17.72
CA VAL A 515 -1.41 6.46 18.32
C VAL A 515 -0.03 6.10 17.78
N VAL A 516 0.96 5.98 18.65
CA VAL A 516 2.33 5.59 18.33
C VAL A 516 2.59 4.15 18.75
N ARG A 517 3.16 3.37 17.84
CA ARG A 517 3.50 1.95 18.05
C ARG A 517 5.01 1.73 18.02
N GLU A 518 5.44 0.63 18.63
CA GLU A 518 6.84 0.23 18.65
C GLU A 518 7.34 -0.13 17.23
N GLY A 519 8.53 0.32 16.86
CA GLY A 519 9.17 0.03 15.57
C GLY A 519 8.58 0.81 14.39
N GLU A 520 7.41 1.42 14.56
CA GLU A 520 6.67 2.09 13.49
C GLU A 520 6.92 3.60 13.45
N VAL A 521 6.66 4.18 12.28
CA VAL A 521 6.57 5.62 12.07
C VAL A 521 5.12 5.93 11.73
N THR A 522 4.40 6.55 12.65
CA THR A 522 3.04 7.01 12.43
C THR A 522 3.06 8.22 11.51
N GLU A 523 2.29 8.17 10.43
CA GLU A 523 2.25 9.23 9.43
C GLU A 523 1.06 10.16 9.66
N VAL A 524 1.29 11.46 9.55
CA VAL A 524 0.30 12.47 9.92
C VAL A 524 0.27 13.61 8.90
N ASP A 525 -0.91 13.85 8.33
CA ASP A 525 -1.19 15.06 7.58
C ASP A 525 -1.95 16.06 8.45
N VAL A 526 -1.37 17.24 8.67
CA VAL A 526 -2.03 18.35 9.37
C VAL A 526 -2.52 19.37 8.34
N ILE A 527 -3.82 19.56 8.24
CA ILE A 527 -4.46 20.39 7.22
C ILE A 527 -5.15 21.58 7.90
N LEU A 528 -4.64 22.78 7.66
CA LEU A 528 -5.07 24.02 8.31
C LEU A 528 -6.08 24.81 7.46
N ASN A 529 -7.17 25.29 8.06
CA ASN A 529 -8.26 25.98 7.36
C ASN A 529 -7.91 27.42 6.91
N VAL A 530 -6.99 28.09 7.60
CA VAL A 530 -6.66 29.51 7.35
C VAL A 530 -5.15 29.77 7.35
N LYS A 531 -4.70 30.64 6.44
CA LYS A 531 -3.36 31.24 6.49
C LYS A 531 -3.37 32.39 7.50
N MET A 532 -3.00 32.11 8.75
CA MET A 532 -2.90 33.14 9.78
C MET A 532 -1.66 34.02 9.50
N PRO A 533 -1.74 35.35 9.65
CA PRO A 533 -0.57 36.20 9.55
C PRO A 533 0.44 35.77 10.62
N SER A 534 1.71 35.65 10.23
CA SER A 534 2.78 35.32 11.17
C SER A 534 2.74 36.31 12.33
N THR A 535 2.43 35.81 13.52
CA THR A 535 2.59 36.58 14.75
C THR A 535 4.07 36.94 14.82
N LYS A 536 4.37 38.23 14.64
CA LYS A 536 5.66 38.78 15.04
C LYS A 536 5.72 38.65 16.57
N THR A 537 6.12 37.50 17.08
CA THR A 537 6.40 37.35 18.50
C THR A 537 7.64 38.19 18.78
N LYS A 538 7.41 39.41 19.30
CA LYS A 538 8.41 40.17 20.05
C LYS A 538 8.67 39.39 21.33
N TYR A 539 9.73 38.60 21.36
CA TYR A 539 10.45 38.25 22.59
C TYR A 539 11.94 38.28 22.31
#